data_AF-A0AA51LT03-F1
#
_entry.id   AF-A0AA51LT03-F1
#
_cell.length_a   1.000
_cell.length_b   1.000
_cell.length_c   1.000
_cell.angle_alpha   90.00
_cell.angle_beta   90.00
_cell.angle_gamma   90.00
#
_symmetry.space_group_name_H-M   'P 1'
#
loop_
_entity.id
_entity.type
_entity.pdbx_description
1 polymer ?
#
loop_
_entity_poly.entity_id
_entity_poly.type
_entity_poly.pdbx_seq_one_letter_code
_entity_poly.pdbx_strand_id
1 'polypeptide(L)'
;MRLAYWRGNASALHRELLEQEKQGGAPAPSLATLHRAIRQDISPGDRAGLREGERARRRFDVFLQRPPSHRNAAWEADHVEAPVQVEADGRLVKPWVTWFVDAAHDVILGVAVTPRTPNRESVLAALRAAVMRREPYGPAGGLPAAVRIDRGKDFLSRTVTDALGAFAVRVDDLPAYGAHLKGTVETINGAAEKMLFAGLPRYTHRQTHVSGAPVDPDQPPLSFEAFTAEVLAWVRWWNTEHTLTELGERTPMQSWDDDPTPIHDADETRLWMFTLEDDRRRRTITTKGVAFGRGRHYLADWMVGLVGTGVRIRYMPHHTGEIEVFDADTGAHLGTAILADAASAEDRARVLQARARKARALRSDLAAAERERRVRYAASTVPEPAQRLDAMTTAEAAAVLAAEHDADLARWARPDLIPFGPPPANWRLPVDPNKQARPDRNEDHR
;
A
#
# COMPACT_ATOMS: atom_id res chain seq x y z
N MET A 1 48.62 -10.60 -30.98
CA MET A 1 47.85 -11.04 -32.17
C MET A 1 47.88 -12.56 -32.37
N ARG A 2 49.00 -13.21 -32.73
CA ARG A 2 49.04 -14.64 -33.14
C ARG A 2 48.23 -15.64 -32.28
N LEU A 3 48.35 -15.60 -30.95
CA LEU A 3 47.58 -16.51 -30.08
C LEU A 3 46.05 -16.32 -30.18
N ALA A 4 45.59 -15.11 -30.53
CA ALA A 4 44.16 -14.81 -30.73
C ALA A 4 43.62 -15.38 -32.05
N TYR A 5 44.44 -15.38 -33.11
CA TYR A 5 44.10 -16.06 -34.36
C TYR A 5 43.84 -17.56 -34.12
N TRP A 6 44.66 -18.18 -33.28
CA TRP A 6 44.49 -19.57 -32.83
C TRP A 6 43.51 -19.77 -31.67
N ARG A 7 42.71 -18.75 -31.29
CA ARG A 7 41.69 -18.84 -30.23
C ARG A 7 42.24 -19.40 -28.90
N GLY A 8 43.40 -18.91 -28.46
CA GLY A 8 44.07 -19.37 -27.24
C GLY A 8 44.79 -20.72 -27.36
N ASN A 9 44.74 -21.41 -28.51
CA ASN A 9 45.35 -22.72 -28.69
C ASN A 9 46.88 -22.63 -28.88
N ALA A 10 47.62 -22.74 -27.78
CA ALA A 10 49.08 -22.75 -27.75
C ALA A 10 49.69 -23.86 -28.62
N SER A 11 49.06 -25.04 -28.73
CA SER A 11 49.56 -26.15 -29.56
C SER A 11 49.37 -25.90 -31.06
N ALA A 12 48.38 -25.10 -31.45
CA ALA A 12 48.24 -24.63 -32.82
C ALA A 12 49.30 -23.55 -33.15
N LEU A 13 49.50 -22.58 -32.24
CA LEU A 13 50.56 -21.58 -32.35
C LEU A 13 51.96 -22.21 -32.43
N HIS A 14 52.26 -23.23 -31.61
CA HIS A 14 53.54 -23.94 -31.66
C HIS A 14 53.79 -24.62 -33.02
N ARG A 15 52.75 -25.15 -33.67
CA ARG A 15 52.87 -25.69 -35.04
C ARG A 15 53.11 -24.59 -36.09
N GLU A 16 52.51 -23.42 -35.92
CA GLU A 16 52.78 -22.24 -36.78
C GLU A 16 54.25 -21.79 -36.68
N LEU A 17 54.80 -21.77 -35.45
CA LEU A 17 56.19 -21.38 -35.19
C LEU A 17 57.20 -22.41 -35.72
N LEU A 18 56.97 -23.71 -35.49
CA LEU A 18 57.80 -24.79 -36.05
C LEU A 18 57.82 -24.80 -37.58
N GLU A 19 56.72 -24.41 -38.23
CA GLU A 19 56.65 -24.34 -39.69
C GLU A 19 57.43 -23.13 -40.24
N GLN A 20 57.48 -22.03 -39.49
CA GLN A 20 58.29 -20.85 -39.84
C GLN A 20 59.79 -21.09 -39.64
N GLU A 21 60.19 -21.84 -38.61
CA GLU A 21 61.57 -22.27 -38.41
C GLU A 21 62.10 -23.07 -39.62
N LYS A 22 61.33 -24.04 -40.13
CA LYS A 22 61.68 -24.79 -41.36
C LYS A 22 61.83 -23.89 -42.59
N GLN A 23 61.10 -22.78 -42.64
CA GLN A 23 61.09 -21.82 -43.74
C GLN A 23 62.20 -20.75 -43.61
N GLY A 24 63.19 -20.97 -42.72
CA GLY A 24 64.31 -20.06 -42.49
C GLY A 24 64.03 -18.96 -41.45
N GLY A 25 62.94 -19.06 -40.70
CA GLY A 25 62.61 -18.18 -39.58
C GLY A 25 63.43 -18.46 -38.32
N ALA A 26 63.16 -17.70 -37.26
CA ALA A 26 63.80 -17.90 -35.97
C ALA A 26 63.39 -19.25 -35.31
N PRO A 27 64.28 -19.90 -34.53
CA PRO A 27 63.98 -21.17 -33.87
C PRO A 27 62.73 -21.14 -32.98
N ALA A 28 61.90 -22.18 -33.04
CA ALA A 28 60.67 -22.23 -32.27
C ALA A 28 60.94 -22.56 -30.78
N PRO A 29 60.37 -21.79 -29.83
CA PRO A 29 60.46 -22.15 -28.41
C PRO A 29 59.62 -23.41 -28.14
N SER A 30 60.14 -24.34 -27.36
CA SER A 30 59.44 -25.60 -27.03
C SER A 30 58.05 -25.36 -26.45
N LEU A 31 57.10 -26.26 -26.72
CA LEU A 31 55.70 -26.12 -26.30
C LEU A 31 55.55 -25.87 -24.79
N ALA A 32 56.42 -26.45 -23.96
CA ALA A 32 56.46 -26.18 -22.52
C ALA A 32 56.90 -24.73 -22.20
N THR A 33 57.88 -24.20 -22.93
CA THR A 33 58.33 -22.80 -22.84
C THR A 33 57.24 -21.83 -23.30
N LEU A 34 56.57 -22.14 -24.43
CA LEU A 34 55.44 -21.36 -24.94
C LEU A 34 54.26 -21.36 -23.95
N HIS A 35 53.91 -22.51 -23.37
CA HIS A 35 52.91 -22.58 -22.29
C HIS A 35 53.31 -21.80 -21.04
N ARG A 36 54.61 -21.74 -20.69
CA ARG A 36 55.10 -20.97 -19.55
C ARG A 36 54.95 -19.47 -19.81
N ALA A 37 55.44 -18.97 -20.95
CA ALA A 37 55.27 -17.59 -21.38
C ALA A 37 53.78 -17.17 -21.40
N ILE A 38 52.92 -17.96 -22.05
CA ILE A 38 51.45 -17.72 -22.07
C ILE A 38 50.83 -17.67 -20.66
N ARG A 39 51.39 -18.37 -19.66
CA ARG A 39 50.90 -18.29 -18.26
C ARG A 39 51.41 -17.06 -17.51
N GLN A 40 52.59 -16.54 -17.86
CA GLN A 40 53.23 -15.38 -17.24
C GLN A 40 52.74 -14.07 -17.85
N ASP A 41 52.66 -14.00 -19.18
CA ASP A 41 52.51 -12.76 -19.95
C ASP A 41 51.05 -12.40 -20.27
N ILE A 42 50.11 -13.33 -20.03
CA ILE A 42 48.68 -13.19 -20.40
C ILE A 42 47.82 -13.56 -19.20
N SER A 43 46.91 -12.68 -18.79
CA SER A 43 46.10 -12.87 -17.57
C SER A 43 45.17 -14.10 -17.65
N PRO A 44 44.73 -14.67 -16.50
CA PRO A 44 43.71 -15.73 -16.50
C PRO A 44 42.44 -15.35 -17.28
N GLY A 45 41.99 -14.10 -17.14
CA GLY A 45 40.84 -13.56 -17.86
C GLY A 45 41.06 -13.53 -19.37
N ASP A 46 42.17 -12.98 -19.83
CA ASP A 46 42.47 -12.90 -21.27
C ASP A 46 42.64 -14.29 -21.88
N ARG A 47 43.26 -15.24 -21.18
CA ARG A 47 43.35 -16.64 -21.64
C ARG A 47 41.97 -17.29 -21.80
N ALA A 48 41.02 -16.99 -20.92
CA ALA A 48 39.63 -17.43 -21.05
C ALA A 48 38.91 -16.70 -22.20
N GLY A 49 39.09 -15.37 -22.31
CA GLY A 49 38.52 -14.54 -23.38
C GLY A 49 38.97 -14.96 -24.78
N LEU A 50 40.26 -15.29 -24.95
CA LEU A 50 40.82 -15.78 -26.21
C LEU A 50 40.28 -17.15 -26.62
N ARG A 51 39.82 -17.98 -25.66
CA ARG A 51 39.38 -19.36 -25.86
C ARG A 51 37.86 -19.49 -26.02
N GLU A 52 37.11 -18.77 -25.19
CA GLU A 52 35.66 -18.92 -24.98
C GLU A 52 34.88 -17.58 -25.11
N GLY A 53 35.58 -16.48 -25.42
CA GLY A 53 34.98 -15.16 -25.66
C GLY A 53 34.78 -14.30 -24.41
N GLU A 54 34.31 -13.06 -24.60
CA GLU A 54 34.17 -12.03 -23.56
C GLU A 54 33.39 -12.50 -22.32
N ARG A 55 32.35 -13.34 -22.50
CA ARG A 55 31.56 -13.89 -21.37
C ARG A 55 32.39 -14.81 -20.45
N ALA A 56 33.45 -15.42 -20.96
CA ALA A 56 34.42 -16.18 -20.16
C ALA A 56 35.48 -15.25 -19.52
N ARG A 57 35.95 -14.23 -20.26
CA ARG A 57 36.90 -13.22 -19.74
C ARG A 57 36.35 -12.53 -18.48
N ARG A 58 35.07 -12.12 -18.50
CA ARG A 58 34.38 -11.45 -17.39
C ARG A 58 34.31 -12.21 -16.07
N ARG A 59 34.53 -13.53 -16.08
CA ARG A 59 34.61 -14.34 -14.83
C ARG A 59 35.88 -14.06 -14.01
N PHE A 60 36.79 -13.27 -14.55
CA PHE A 60 38.06 -12.87 -13.93
C PHE A 60 38.15 -11.34 -13.75
N ASP A 61 37.06 -10.60 -13.97
CA ASP A 61 36.99 -9.18 -13.63
C ASP A 61 36.91 -8.99 -12.11
N VAL A 62 37.57 -7.95 -11.60
CA VAL A 62 37.39 -7.48 -10.22
C VAL A 62 36.30 -6.41 -10.24
N PHE A 63 35.18 -6.69 -9.57
CA PHE A 63 34.07 -5.74 -9.45
C PHE A 63 34.22 -4.91 -8.17
N LEU A 64 33.87 -3.63 -8.24
CA LEU A 64 33.77 -2.78 -7.05
C LEU A 64 32.56 -3.21 -6.22
N GLN A 65 32.80 -3.60 -4.97
CA GLN A 65 31.72 -3.74 -3.99
C GLN A 65 31.11 -2.36 -3.73
N ARG A 66 29.78 -2.29 -3.61
CA ARG A 66 29.11 -1.09 -3.09
C ARG A 66 29.48 -0.94 -1.60
N PRO A 67 29.68 0.28 -1.07
CA PRO A 67 29.85 0.45 0.36
C PRO A 67 28.59 -0.03 1.10
N PRO A 68 28.71 -0.49 2.37
CA PRO A 68 27.56 -0.73 3.23
C PRO A 68 26.62 0.47 3.27
N SER A 69 25.33 0.21 3.39
CA SER A 69 24.30 1.25 3.42
C SER A 69 23.33 1.01 4.58
N HIS A 70 22.08 1.41 4.39
CA HIS A 70 21.02 1.43 5.40
C HIS A 70 19.73 0.95 4.74
N ARG A 71 18.78 0.45 5.54
CA ARG A 71 17.49 -0.05 5.06
C ARG A 71 16.77 1.00 4.21
N ASN A 72 16.11 0.56 3.15
CA ASN A 72 15.43 1.42 2.17
C ASN A 72 16.36 2.36 1.35
N ALA A 73 17.69 2.27 1.46
CA ALA A 73 18.59 3.08 0.63
C ALA A 73 18.46 2.76 -0.88
N ALA A 74 18.32 1.48 -1.19
CA ALA A 74 17.98 1.00 -2.52
C ALA A 74 17.38 -0.40 -2.44
N TRP A 75 16.32 -0.64 -3.21
CA TRP A 75 15.84 -2.00 -3.48
C TRP A 75 16.40 -2.51 -4.80
N GLU A 76 16.60 -3.82 -4.91
CA GLU A 76 16.91 -4.52 -6.15
C GLU A 76 15.72 -5.39 -6.55
N ALA A 77 15.23 -5.21 -7.78
CA ALA A 77 14.05 -5.90 -8.29
C ALA A 77 14.37 -6.75 -9.52
N ASP A 78 13.81 -7.96 -9.59
CA ASP A 78 14.10 -8.93 -10.64
C ASP A 78 12.98 -9.97 -10.83
N HIS A 79 13.06 -10.75 -11.91
CA HIS A 79 12.19 -11.90 -12.16
C HIS A 79 13.01 -13.17 -12.42
N VAL A 80 12.67 -14.27 -11.75
CA VAL A 80 13.25 -15.60 -12.01
C VAL A 80 12.20 -16.58 -12.50
N GLU A 81 12.51 -17.35 -13.55
CA GLU A 81 11.72 -18.54 -13.89
C GLU A 81 12.03 -19.63 -12.86
N ALA A 82 11.04 -20.05 -12.10
CA ALA A 82 11.20 -21.21 -11.23
C ALA A 82 11.40 -22.45 -12.11
N PRO A 83 12.51 -23.20 -11.99
CA PRO A 83 12.78 -24.38 -12.80
C PRO A 83 11.96 -25.59 -12.31
N VAL A 84 10.67 -25.41 -12.00
CA VAL A 84 9.77 -26.38 -11.39
C VAL A 84 8.47 -26.44 -12.21
N GLN A 85 8.00 -27.63 -12.59
CA GLN A 85 6.72 -27.76 -13.29
C GLN A 85 5.55 -27.91 -12.30
N VAL A 86 4.62 -26.95 -12.34
CA VAL A 86 3.40 -26.95 -11.52
C VAL A 86 2.16 -27.05 -12.40
N GLU A 87 1.05 -27.49 -11.83
CA GLU A 87 -0.26 -27.47 -12.47
C GLU A 87 -0.90 -26.08 -12.37
N ALA A 88 -1.34 -25.54 -13.50
CA ALA A 88 -2.23 -24.39 -13.59
C ALA A 88 -3.15 -24.49 -14.82
N ASP A 89 -4.47 -24.35 -14.61
CA ASP A 89 -5.50 -24.36 -15.68
C ASP A 89 -5.45 -25.63 -16.56
N GLY A 90 -5.24 -26.78 -15.93
CA GLY A 90 -5.13 -28.09 -16.58
C GLY A 90 -3.83 -28.32 -17.33
N ARG A 91 -2.77 -27.54 -17.05
CA ARG A 91 -1.50 -27.56 -17.80
C ARG A 91 -0.30 -27.54 -16.87
N LEU A 92 0.78 -28.22 -17.28
CA LEU A 92 2.09 -28.05 -16.65
C LEU A 92 2.75 -26.77 -17.17
N VAL A 93 3.12 -25.88 -16.25
CA VAL A 93 3.80 -24.61 -16.50
C VAL A 93 4.99 -24.44 -15.55
N LYS A 94 5.96 -23.60 -15.93
CA LYS A 94 6.95 -23.08 -14.99
C LYS A 94 6.48 -21.72 -14.48
N PRO A 95 6.27 -21.55 -13.16
CA PRO A 95 6.00 -20.25 -12.58
C PRO A 95 7.18 -19.29 -12.76
N TRP A 96 6.87 -18.00 -12.75
CA TRP A 96 7.86 -16.95 -12.57
C TRP A 96 7.62 -16.28 -11.23
N VAL A 97 8.71 -15.94 -10.53
CA VAL A 97 8.67 -15.22 -9.26
C VAL A 97 9.31 -13.86 -9.44
N THR A 98 8.62 -12.83 -8.96
CA THR A 98 9.06 -11.43 -8.97
C THR A 98 9.46 -11.04 -7.56
N TRP A 99 10.64 -10.43 -7.40
CA TRP A 99 11.16 -10.00 -6.10
C TRP A 99 11.35 -8.49 -6.04
N PHE A 100 11.18 -7.94 -4.84
CA PHE A 100 11.80 -6.69 -4.40
C PHE A 100 12.58 -6.98 -3.11
N VAL A 101 13.88 -6.73 -3.14
CA VAL A 101 14.84 -7.08 -2.07
C VAL A 101 15.55 -5.81 -1.60
N ASP A 102 15.71 -5.62 -0.29
CA ASP A 102 16.55 -4.54 0.24
C ASP A 102 18.05 -4.83 0.02
N ALA A 103 18.76 -3.89 -0.60
CA ALA A 103 20.17 -4.06 -0.99
C ALA A 103 21.20 -3.69 0.11
N ALA A 104 20.77 -3.60 1.37
CA ALA A 104 21.64 -3.42 2.54
C ALA A 104 21.50 -4.54 3.59
N HIS A 105 20.34 -5.20 3.66
CA HIS A 105 20.05 -6.24 4.66
C HIS A 105 19.50 -7.57 4.09
N ASP A 106 19.50 -7.76 2.77
CA ASP A 106 19.02 -8.98 2.07
C ASP A 106 17.56 -9.39 2.37
N VAL A 107 16.75 -8.48 2.91
CA VAL A 107 15.33 -8.72 3.22
C VAL A 107 14.53 -8.78 1.92
N ILE A 108 13.80 -9.88 1.72
CA ILE A 108 12.81 -9.99 0.65
C ILE A 108 11.54 -9.27 1.11
N LEU A 109 11.37 -8.03 0.65
CA LEU A 109 10.28 -7.15 1.09
C LEU A 109 8.96 -7.49 0.42
N GLY A 110 9.01 -7.83 -0.88
CA GLY A 110 7.82 -8.06 -1.68
C GLY A 110 8.04 -9.17 -2.70
N VAL A 111 7.01 -9.99 -2.89
CA VAL A 111 7.02 -11.13 -3.81
C VAL A 111 5.70 -11.25 -4.54
N ALA A 112 5.75 -11.61 -5.83
CA ALA A 112 4.58 -12.01 -6.61
C ALA A 112 4.93 -13.21 -7.51
N VAL A 113 4.07 -14.22 -7.52
CA VAL A 113 4.22 -15.43 -8.34
C VAL A 113 3.21 -15.38 -9.50
N THR A 114 3.64 -15.72 -10.71
CA THR A 114 2.77 -15.82 -11.90
C THR A 114 2.93 -17.18 -12.60
N PRO A 115 1.85 -17.80 -13.14
CA PRO A 115 1.91 -19.11 -13.79
C PRO A 115 2.48 -19.06 -15.22
N ARG A 116 2.89 -17.88 -15.68
CA ARG A 116 3.53 -17.62 -16.98
C ARG A 116 4.57 -16.50 -16.79
N THR A 117 5.27 -16.18 -17.89
CA THR A 117 6.17 -15.02 -18.00
C THR A 117 5.65 -13.79 -17.27
N PRO A 118 6.50 -13.06 -16.54
CA PRO A 118 6.12 -11.88 -15.80
C PRO A 118 5.64 -10.77 -16.74
N ASN A 119 4.97 -9.79 -16.15
CA ASN A 119 4.47 -8.60 -16.81
C ASN A 119 4.39 -7.43 -15.82
N ARG A 120 3.92 -6.27 -16.29
CA ARG A 120 3.55 -5.12 -15.44
C ARG A 120 2.80 -5.52 -14.17
N GLU A 121 1.79 -6.38 -14.26
CA GLU A 121 0.91 -6.75 -13.15
C GLU A 121 1.70 -7.45 -12.03
N SER A 122 2.64 -8.33 -12.36
CA SER A 122 3.54 -9.00 -11.40
C SER A 122 4.53 -8.05 -10.72
N VAL A 123 5.11 -7.10 -11.48
CA VAL A 123 5.98 -6.04 -10.94
C VAL A 123 5.22 -5.20 -9.92
N LEU A 124 4.06 -4.70 -10.32
CA LEU A 124 3.19 -3.87 -9.51
C LEU A 124 2.71 -4.62 -8.24
N ALA A 125 2.39 -5.91 -8.34
CA ALA A 125 1.98 -6.73 -7.21
C ALA A 125 3.08 -6.93 -6.18
N ALA A 126 4.30 -7.29 -6.62
CA ALA A 126 5.44 -7.41 -5.73
C ALA A 126 5.86 -6.05 -5.12
N LEU A 127 5.70 -4.95 -5.88
CA LEU A 127 5.96 -3.60 -5.40
C LEU A 127 5.02 -3.19 -4.26
N ARG A 128 3.69 -3.39 -4.38
CA ARG A 128 2.77 -3.15 -3.24
C ARG A 128 3.07 -4.08 -2.06
N ALA A 129 3.47 -5.32 -2.29
CA ALA A 129 3.88 -6.20 -1.20
C ALA A 129 5.09 -5.63 -0.43
N ALA A 130 6.11 -5.11 -1.13
CA ALA A 130 7.27 -4.46 -0.52
C ALA A 130 6.96 -3.12 0.14
N VAL A 131 6.00 -2.35 -0.38
CA VAL A 131 5.60 -1.07 0.20
C VAL A 131 4.74 -1.25 1.45
N MET A 132 3.93 -2.32 1.54
CA MET A 132 3.04 -2.56 2.67
C MET A 132 3.76 -3.20 3.87
N ARG A 133 3.65 -2.54 5.03
CA ARG A 133 4.20 -3.01 6.32
C ARG A 133 3.19 -3.64 7.28
N ARG A 134 1.95 -3.91 6.81
CA ARG A 134 0.90 -4.58 7.58
C ARG A 134 0.54 -5.94 6.97
N GLU A 135 0.09 -6.86 7.81
CA GLU A 135 -0.41 -8.19 7.43
C GLU A 135 -1.40 -8.10 6.25
N PRO A 136 -1.30 -8.97 5.21
CA PRO A 136 -0.43 -10.15 5.08
C PRO A 136 1.02 -9.86 4.62
N TYR A 137 1.46 -8.60 4.66
CA TYR A 137 2.80 -8.15 4.32
C TYR A 137 3.55 -7.64 5.57
N GLY A 138 4.75 -7.09 5.39
CA GLY A 138 5.55 -6.54 6.49
C GLY A 138 6.24 -7.58 7.38
N PRO A 139 6.84 -7.17 8.51
CA PRO A 139 6.87 -5.79 9.04
C PRO A 139 7.89 -4.86 8.37
N ALA A 140 8.85 -5.40 7.59
CA ALA A 140 9.77 -4.63 6.76
C ALA A 140 9.08 -4.10 5.48
N GLY A 141 9.62 -3.02 4.89
CA GLY A 141 9.04 -2.37 3.72
C GLY A 141 9.08 -0.84 3.80
N GLY A 142 8.10 -0.18 3.19
CA GLY A 142 7.94 1.28 3.15
C GLY A 142 8.29 1.88 1.79
N LEU A 143 8.96 3.01 1.75
CA LEU A 143 9.42 3.68 0.52
C LEU A 143 10.95 3.72 0.47
N PRO A 144 11.58 3.26 -0.63
CA PRO A 144 13.02 3.37 -0.80
C PRO A 144 13.43 4.70 -1.42
N ALA A 145 14.67 5.12 -1.16
CA ALA A 145 15.27 6.25 -1.88
C ALA A 145 15.52 5.91 -3.37
N ALA A 146 15.67 4.62 -3.72
CA ALA A 146 15.78 4.16 -5.09
C ALA A 146 15.35 2.71 -5.31
N VAL A 147 14.95 2.36 -6.54
CA VAL A 147 14.80 0.98 -7.01
C VAL A 147 15.73 0.75 -8.20
N ARG A 148 16.61 -0.23 -8.10
CA ARG A 148 17.53 -0.69 -9.15
C ARG A 148 16.89 -1.82 -9.94
N ILE A 149 16.87 -1.69 -11.27
CA ILE A 149 16.23 -2.69 -12.14
C ILE A 149 17.07 -2.94 -13.40
N ASP A 150 16.86 -4.08 -14.05
CA ASP A 150 17.42 -4.39 -15.38
C ASP A 150 16.41 -4.03 -16.48
N ARG A 151 16.89 -3.97 -17.74
CA ARG A 151 16.20 -3.46 -18.93
C ARG A 151 15.04 -4.33 -19.45
N GLY A 152 14.40 -5.09 -18.56
CA GLY A 152 13.10 -5.70 -18.80
C GLY A 152 12.05 -4.63 -19.09
N LYS A 153 11.36 -4.76 -20.23
CA LYS A 153 10.39 -3.76 -20.72
C LYS A 153 9.20 -3.56 -19.78
N ASP A 154 8.91 -4.57 -18.97
CA ASP A 154 7.80 -4.61 -18.01
C ASP A 154 8.09 -3.77 -16.76
N PHE A 155 9.31 -3.85 -16.23
CA PHE A 155 9.80 -2.97 -15.16
C PHE A 155 9.96 -1.52 -15.64
N LEU A 156 10.46 -1.30 -16.86
CA LEU A 156 10.53 0.03 -17.49
C LEU A 156 9.20 0.48 -18.11
N SER A 157 8.08 -0.18 -17.77
CA SER A 157 6.76 0.23 -18.27
C SER A 157 6.32 1.53 -17.59
N ARG A 158 5.69 2.43 -18.35
CA ARG A 158 5.29 3.75 -17.86
C ARG A 158 4.48 3.68 -16.56
N THR A 159 3.60 2.69 -16.40
CA THR A 159 2.81 2.53 -15.17
C THR A 159 3.67 2.27 -13.92
N VAL A 160 4.76 1.51 -14.04
CA VAL A 160 5.70 1.28 -12.93
C VAL A 160 6.49 2.56 -12.63
N THR A 161 6.95 3.26 -13.67
CA THR A 161 7.65 4.55 -13.53
C THR A 161 6.77 5.64 -12.91
N ASP A 162 5.52 5.78 -13.37
CA ASP A 162 4.53 6.73 -12.86
C ASP A 162 4.22 6.43 -11.38
N ALA A 163 4.06 5.15 -11.02
CA ALA A 163 3.77 4.73 -9.65
C ALA A 163 4.94 5.01 -8.70
N LEU A 164 6.18 4.65 -9.06
CA LEU A 164 7.36 4.96 -8.26
C LEU A 164 7.60 6.48 -8.17
N GLY A 165 7.42 7.20 -9.28
CA GLY A 165 7.54 8.66 -9.34
C GLY A 165 6.52 9.40 -8.47
N ALA A 166 5.31 8.86 -8.29
CA ALA A 166 4.28 9.46 -7.43
C ALA A 166 4.65 9.51 -5.94
N PHE A 167 5.62 8.71 -5.52
CA PHE A 167 6.22 8.71 -4.18
C PHE A 167 7.68 9.19 -4.18
N ALA A 168 8.10 9.89 -5.24
CA ALA A 168 9.44 10.43 -5.46
C ALA A 168 10.59 9.39 -5.46
N VAL A 169 10.28 8.10 -5.68
CA VAL A 169 11.26 7.01 -5.71
C VAL A 169 12.07 7.05 -7.00
N ARG A 170 13.41 7.06 -6.88
CA ARG A 170 14.33 7.13 -8.02
C ARG A 170 14.51 5.76 -8.68
N VAL A 171 14.19 5.64 -9.98
CA VAL A 171 14.39 4.38 -10.72
C VAL A 171 15.78 4.37 -11.39
N ASP A 172 16.63 3.44 -10.97
CA ASP A 172 17.97 3.20 -11.51
C ASP A 172 17.93 2.09 -12.58
N ASP A 173 17.93 2.51 -13.84
CA ASP A 173 18.07 1.64 -15.02
C ASP A 173 19.53 1.18 -15.18
N LEU A 174 19.81 -0.08 -14.85
CA LEU A 174 21.16 -0.64 -14.90
C LEU A 174 21.58 -1.04 -16.33
N PRO A 175 22.87 -0.86 -16.71
CA PRO A 175 23.37 -1.35 -17.99
C PRO A 175 23.19 -2.85 -18.16
N ALA A 176 22.60 -3.27 -19.28
CA ALA A 176 22.48 -4.67 -19.65
C ALA A 176 23.83 -5.40 -19.60
N TYR A 177 23.83 -6.64 -19.08
CA TYR A 177 25.02 -7.43 -18.72
C TYR A 177 25.85 -6.88 -17.54
N GLY A 178 25.30 -5.96 -16.75
CA GLY A 178 25.84 -5.47 -15.49
C GLY A 178 25.43 -6.29 -14.25
N ALA A 179 25.51 -7.62 -14.32
CA ALA A 179 25.10 -8.57 -13.25
C ALA A 179 25.56 -8.15 -11.84
N HIS A 180 26.85 -7.81 -11.70
CA HIS A 180 27.50 -7.28 -10.49
C HIS A 180 26.86 -6.01 -9.89
N LEU A 181 25.94 -5.34 -10.59
CA LEU A 181 25.19 -4.18 -10.09
C LEU A 181 23.89 -4.57 -9.36
N LYS A 182 23.50 -5.86 -9.40
CA LYS A 182 22.31 -6.52 -8.82
C LYS A 182 22.69 -7.62 -7.79
N GLY A 183 23.84 -7.52 -7.14
CA GLY A 183 24.43 -8.61 -6.35
C GLY A 183 23.52 -9.20 -5.25
N THR A 184 22.58 -8.42 -4.71
CA THR A 184 21.62 -8.87 -3.70
C THR A 184 20.58 -9.80 -4.33
N VAL A 185 19.87 -9.33 -5.35
CA VAL A 185 18.79 -10.11 -5.96
C VAL A 185 19.30 -11.30 -6.79
N GLU A 186 20.52 -11.21 -7.35
CA GLU A 186 21.19 -12.39 -7.92
C GLU A 186 21.54 -13.45 -6.86
N THR A 187 21.89 -13.03 -5.63
CA THR A 187 22.08 -13.94 -4.48
C THR A 187 20.76 -14.57 -4.06
N ILE A 188 19.67 -13.80 -3.93
CA ILE A 188 18.31 -14.34 -3.64
C ILE A 188 17.86 -15.34 -4.71
N ASN A 189 18.01 -15.03 -6.00
CA ASN A 189 17.69 -15.95 -7.09
C ASN A 189 18.49 -17.27 -6.99
N GLY A 190 19.80 -17.15 -6.74
CA GLY A 190 20.70 -18.30 -6.60
C GLY A 190 20.49 -19.10 -5.30
N ALA A 191 19.93 -18.50 -4.26
CA ALA A 191 19.51 -19.17 -3.03
C ALA A 191 18.18 -19.91 -3.25
N ALA A 192 17.18 -19.24 -3.82
CA ALA A 192 15.88 -19.82 -4.14
C ALA A 192 16.00 -21.06 -5.05
N GLU A 193 16.88 -21.04 -6.05
CA GLU A 193 17.12 -22.23 -6.89
C GLU A 193 17.64 -23.43 -6.08
N LYS A 194 18.65 -23.22 -5.24
CA LYS A 194 19.36 -24.29 -4.51
C LYS A 194 18.62 -24.79 -3.28
N MET A 195 17.92 -23.90 -2.58
CA MET A 195 17.39 -24.12 -1.23
C MET A 195 15.88 -24.34 -1.21
N LEU A 196 15.15 -23.81 -2.19
CA LEU A 196 13.72 -24.07 -2.40
C LEU A 196 13.50 -24.97 -3.62
N PHE A 197 13.74 -24.45 -4.83
CA PHE A 197 13.25 -25.06 -6.06
C PHE A 197 13.81 -26.47 -6.30
N ALA A 198 15.08 -26.73 -5.98
CA ALA A 198 15.70 -28.06 -6.09
C ALA A 198 14.97 -29.16 -5.28
N GLY A 199 14.37 -28.80 -4.14
CA GLY A 199 13.62 -29.71 -3.26
C GLY A 199 12.21 -30.02 -3.74
N LEU A 200 11.59 -29.14 -4.53
CA LEU A 200 10.18 -29.27 -4.94
C LEU A 200 9.96 -30.39 -5.98
N PRO A 201 8.76 -30.99 -6.05
CA PRO A 201 8.39 -31.96 -7.10
C PRO A 201 8.55 -31.40 -8.51
N ARG A 202 8.92 -32.24 -9.48
CA ARG A 202 9.17 -31.86 -10.89
C ARG A 202 10.14 -30.67 -11.09
N TYR A 203 11.17 -30.56 -10.25
CA TYR A 203 12.35 -29.72 -10.55
C TYR A 203 13.01 -30.19 -11.87
N THR A 204 13.30 -29.24 -12.75
CA THR A 204 13.70 -29.48 -14.15
C THR A 204 15.20 -29.46 -14.37
N HIS A 205 16.00 -29.03 -13.39
CA HIS A 205 17.46 -29.18 -13.38
C HIS A 205 17.92 -30.40 -12.54
N ARG A 206 17.05 -31.40 -12.33
CA ARG A 206 17.44 -32.70 -11.76
C ARG A 206 18.45 -33.41 -12.67
N GLN A 207 19.17 -34.36 -12.09
CA GLN A 207 20.01 -35.29 -12.83
C GLN A 207 19.16 -36.05 -13.88
N THR A 208 19.77 -36.28 -15.04
CA THR A 208 19.21 -37.13 -16.10
C THR A 208 19.92 -38.48 -16.14
N HIS A 209 19.20 -39.54 -16.50
CA HIS A 209 19.82 -40.79 -16.93
C HIS A 209 20.68 -40.60 -18.20
N VAL A 210 21.48 -41.61 -18.55
CA VAL A 210 22.29 -41.64 -19.78
C VAL A 210 21.43 -41.49 -21.06
N SER A 211 20.13 -41.82 -20.99
CA SER A 211 19.13 -41.60 -22.04
C SER A 211 18.65 -40.15 -22.18
N GLY A 212 19.07 -39.24 -21.30
CA GLY A 212 18.57 -37.85 -21.23
C GLY A 212 17.22 -37.69 -20.50
N ALA A 213 16.56 -38.77 -20.09
CA ALA A 213 15.34 -38.71 -19.29
C ALA A 213 15.63 -38.26 -17.85
N PRO A 214 14.76 -37.45 -17.20
CA PRO A 214 14.85 -37.15 -15.77
C PRO A 214 14.83 -38.43 -14.92
N VAL A 215 15.53 -38.42 -13.77
CA VAL A 215 15.60 -39.57 -12.85
C VAL A 215 14.27 -39.92 -12.17
N ASP A 216 13.32 -38.98 -12.12
CA ASP A 216 11.96 -39.20 -11.63
C ASP A 216 10.98 -38.27 -12.38
N PRO A 217 10.39 -38.74 -13.51
CA PRO A 217 9.52 -37.93 -14.38
C PRO A 217 8.05 -37.93 -13.95
N ASP A 218 7.65 -38.83 -13.05
CA ASP A 218 6.24 -39.15 -12.76
C ASP A 218 5.72 -38.51 -11.48
N GLN A 219 6.57 -37.86 -10.68
CA GLN A 219 6.20 -37.08 -9.48
C GLN A 219 4.93 -36.24 -9.70
N PRO A 220 3.96 -36.21 -8.78
CA PRO A 220 2.80 -35.35 -8.93
C PRO A 220 3.25 -33.87 -8.98
N PRO A 221 2.73 -33.04 -9.90
CA PRO A 221 2.97 -31.62 -9.85
C PRO A 221 2.32 -31.02 -8.59
N LEU A 222 2.95 -29.99 -8.02
CA LEU A 222 2.23 -29.10 -7.10
C LEU A 222 1.15 -28.33 -7.89
N SER A 223 0.04 -27.98 -7.26
CA SER A 223 -0.82 -26.93 -7.81
C SER A 223 -0.11 -25.58 -7.72
N PHE A 224 -0.50 -24.63 -8.57
CA PHE A 224 0.01 -23.26 -8.51
C PHE A 224 -0.17 -22.60 -7.14
N GLU A 225 -1.27 -22.90 -6.45
CA GLU A 225 -1.54 -22.45 -5.07
C GLU A 225 -0.53 -23.04 -4.07
N ALA A 226 -0.31 -24.36 -4.11
CA ALA A 226 0.66 -25.02 -3.23
C ALA A 226 2.09 -24.51 -3.48
N PHE A 227 2.50 -24.37 -4.74
CA PHE A 227 3.80 -23.77 -5.09
C PHE A 227 3.94 -22.33 -4.57
N THR A 228 2.86 -21.53 -4.65
CA THR A 228 2.86 -20.16 -4.12
C THR A 228 2.98 -20.16 -2.60
N ALA A 229 2.34 -21.11 -1.90
CA ALA A 229 2.48 -21.28 -0.46
C ALA A 229 3.91 -21.66 -0.04
N GLU A 230 4.58 -22.56 -0.78
CA GLU A 230 5.99 -22.91 -0.57
C GLU A 230 6.93 -21.70 -0.75
N VAL A 231 6.74 -20.91 -1.82
CA VAL A 231 7.50 -19.67 -2.05
C VAL A 231 7.30 -18.68 -0.88
N LEU A 232 6.06 -18.47 -0.44
CA LEU A 232 5.76 -17.58 0.69
C LEU A 232 6.28 -18.10 2.03
N ALA A 233 6.34 -19.42 2.22
CA ALA A 233 6.96 -20.03 3.40
C ALA A 233 8.48 -19.84 3.40
N TRP A 234 9.13 -20.08 2.26
CA TRP A 234 10.57 -19.85 2.10
C TRP A 234 10.96 -18.38 2.27
N VAL A 235 10.16 -17.43 1.79
CA VAL A 235 10.39 -15.99 2.01
C VAL A 235 10.33 -15.62 3.50
N ARG A 236 9.38 -16.17 4.26
CA ARG A 236 9.33 -15.96 5.73
C ARG A 236 10.57 -16.55 6.41
N TRP A 237 10.90 -17.79 6.09
CA TRP A 237 12.08 -18.48 6.63
C TRP A 237 13.39 -17.73 6.29
N TRP A 238 13.57 -17.30 5.04
CA TRP A 238 14.72 -16.50 4.61
C TRP A 238 14.83 -15.21 5.44
N ASN A 239 13.74 -14.47 5.56
CA ASN A 239 13.73 -13.20 6.28
C ASN A 239 13.96 -13.36 7.80
N THR A 240 13.39 -14.39 8.43
CA THR A 240 13.28 -14.47 9.91
C THR A 240 14.12 -15.55 10.59
N GLU A 241 14.59 -16.57 9.86
CA GLU A 241 15.29 -17.74 10.42
C GLU A 241 16.66 -18.00 9.79
N HIS A 242 16.88 -17.65 8.52
CA HIS A 242 18.16 -17.87 7.85
C HIS A 242 19.19 -16.81 8.24
N THR A 243 20.32 -17.22 8.82
CA THR A 243 21.45 -16.33 9.13
C THR A 243 22.40 -16.18 7.95
N LEU A 244 22.96 -14.98 7.77
CA LEU A 244 23.93 -14.67 6.73
C LEU A 244 25.25 -14.17 7.35
N THR A 245 26.37 -14.73 6.87
CA THR A 245 27.73 -14.36 7.31
C THR A 245 28.01 -12.88 7.04
N GLU A 246 27.54 -12.39 5.89
CA GLU A 246 27.63 -11.02 5.40
C GLU A 246 26.92 -10.01 6.32
N LEU A 247 25.88 -10.46 7.05
CA LEU A 247 25.14 -9.66 8.02
C LEU A 247 25.64 -9.85 9.47
N GLY A 248 26.69 -10.64 9.66
CA GLY A 248 27.29 -10.96 10.97
C GLY A 248 26.58 -12.08 11.72
N GLU A 249 26.18 -13.15 11.03
CA GLU A 249 25.40 -14.29 11.56
C GLU A 249 24.02 -13.90 12.12
N ARG A 250 23.48 -12.77 11.66
CA ARG A 250 22.10 -12.34 11.88
C ARG A 250 21.23 -12.73 10.71
N THR A 251 19.92 -12.83 10.94
CA THR A 251 18.94 -12.95 9.86
C THR A 251 18.70 -11.60 9.17
N PRO A 252 18.19 -11.58 7.91
CA PRO A 252 17.83 -10.35 7.23
C PRO A 252 16.97 -9.41 8.07
N MET A 253 15.91 -9.92 8.73
CA MET A 253 15.05 -9.11 9.60
C MET A 253 15.77 -8.59 10.85
N GLN A 254 16.61 -9.38 11.50
CA GLN A 254 17.42 -8.91 12.63
C GLN A 254 18.35 -7.77 12.19
N SER A 255 19.03 -7.95 11.05
CA SER A 255 19.92 -6.93 10.49
C SER A 255 19.18 -5.64 10.13
N TRP A 256 17.97 -5.77 9.58
CA TRP A 256 17.10 -4.65 9.23
C TRP A 256 16.52 -3.95 10.44
N ASP A 257 16.06 -4.67 11.47
CA ASP A 257 15.44 -4.09 12.67
C ASP A 257 16.48 -3.38 13.55
N ASP A 258 17.73 -3.88 13.58
CA ASP A 258 18.89 -3.24 14.22
C ASP A 258 19.29 -1.89 13.58
N ASP A 259 18.88 -1.59 12.34
CA ASP A 259 19.17 -0.30 11.70
C ASP A 259 18.31 0.83 12.32
N PRO A 260 18.90 1.92 12.86
CA PRO A 260 18.13 3.03 13.43
C PRO A 260 17.45 3.94 12.38
N THR A 261 17.72 3.76 11.08
CA THR A 261 17.21 4.60 9.98
C THR A 261 15.68 4.66 9.97
N PRO A 262 15.05 5.86 10.00
CA PRO A 262 13.60 5.98 9.93
C PRO A 262 13.01 5.34 8.67
N ILE A 263 11.97 4.51 8.82
CA ILE A 263 11.20 4.00 7.70
C ILE A 263 10.16 5.05 7.29
N HIS A 264 10.11 5.37 5.99
CA HIS A 264 9.06 6.20 5.42
C HIS A 264 7.95 5.31 4.87
N ASP A 265 6.80 5.30 5.53
CA ASP A 265 5.62 4.58 5.05
C ASP A 265 4.97 5.31 3.86
N ALA A 266 4.38 4.54 2.95
CA ALA A 266 3.59 5.10 1.87
C ALA A 266 2.24 5.63 2.38
N ASP A 267 1.82 6.77 1.85
CA ASP A 267 0.45 7.28 2.02
C ASP A 267 -0.56 6.24 1.52
N GLU A 268 -1.29 5.62 2.45
CA GLU A 268 -2.24 4.54 2.10
C GLU A 268 -3.30 4.99 1.09
N THR A 269 -3.67 6.28 1.11
CA THR A 269 -4.66 6.86 0.19
C THR A 269 -4.16 6.93 -1.26
N ARG A 270 -2.87 6.63 -1.50
CA ARG A 270 -2.23 6.59 -2.81
C ARG A 270 -1.81 5.19 -3.24
N LEU A 271 -1.96 4.16 -2.41
CA LEU A 271 -1.56 2.78 -2.76
C LEU A 271 -2.23 2.27 -4.04
N TRP A 272 -3.41 2.80 -4.38
CA TRP A 272 -4.09 2.54 -5.65
C TRP A 272 -3.24 2.83 -6.88
N MET A 273 -2.24 3.73 -6.78
CA MET A 273 -1.30 4.04 -7.86
C MET A 273 -0.39 2.86 -8.19
N PHE A 274 -0.11 1.98 -7.23
CA PHE A 274 0.86 0.90 -7.39
C PHE A 274 0.33 -0.37 -8.07
N THR A 275 -0.98 -0.66 -8.15
CA THR A 275 -1.42 -2.06 -8.39
C THR A 275 -2.60 -2.31 -9.32
N LEU A 276 -3.09 -1.31 -10.04
CA LEU A 276 -4.44 -1.44 -10.61
C LEU A 276 -4.53 -1.26 -12.12
N GLU A 277 -5.11 -2.26 -12.79
CA GLU A 277 -5.64 -2.08 -14.14
C GLU A 277 -6.91 -1.23 -14.09
N ASP A 278 -6.94 -0.19 -14.93
CA ASP A 278 -8.11 0.64 -15.15
C ASP A 278 -9.05 -0.10 -16.11
N ASP A 279 -10.26 -0.45 -15.66
CA ASP A 279 -11.19 -1.24 -16.48
C ASP A 279 -11.79 -0.45 -17.67
N ARG A 280 -11.53 0.87 -17.68
CA ARG A 280 -11.97 1.88 -18.66
C ARG A 280 -13.49 1.94 -18.87
N ARG A 281 -14.29 1.39 -17.97
CA ARG A 281 -15.76 1.39 -18.08
C ARG A 281 -16.36 2.30 -17.04
N ARG A 282 -17.33 3.13 -17.46
CA ARG A 282 -18.24 3.77 -16.52
C ARG A 282 -19.17 2.69 -15.96
N ARG A 283 -19.20 2.57 -14.64
CA ARG A 283 -20.08 1.74 -13.82
C ARG A 283 -20.96 2.66 -12.99
N THR A 284 -21.86 2.05 -12.21
CA THR A 284 -22.76 2.76 -11.30
C THR A 284 -22.74 2.07 -9.95
N ILE A 285 -22.72 2.84 -8.86
CA ILE A 285 -22.95 2.28 -7.52
C ILE A 285 -24.42 1.84 -7.44
N THR A 286 -24.67 0.55 -7.22
CA THR A 286 -26.02 -0.01 -7.06
C THR A 286 -26.36 -0.25 -5.59
N THR A 287 -27.60 -0.68 -5.29
CA THR A 287 -27.98 -1.14 -3.93
C THR A 287 -27.18 -2.37 -3.45
N LYS A 288 -26.55 -3.11 -4.37
CA LYS A 288 -25.60 -4.21 -4.09
C LYS A 288 -24.13 -3.74 -4.04
N GLY A 289 -23.86 -2.45 -4.19
CA GLY A 289 -22.51 -1.92 -4.43
C GLY A 289 -22.14 -1.90 -5.92
N VAL A 290 -20.85 -1.91 -6.25
CA VAL A 290 -20.35 -1.87 -7.63
C VAL A 290 -20.15 -3.29 -8.15
N ALA A 291 -20.79 -3.64 -9.27
CA ALA A 291 -20.60 -4.96 -9.91
C ALA A 291 -19.28 -5.00 -10.70
N PHE A 292 -18.45 -6.03 -10.51
CA PHE A 292 -17.22 -6.24 -11.29
C PHE A 292 -16.85 -7.72 -11.36
N GLY A 293 -16.49 -8.21 -12.56
CA GLY A 293 -16.28 -9.64 -12.80
C GLY A 293 -17.60 -10.42 -12.93
N ARG A 294 -17.53 -11.76 -12.94
CA ARG A 294 -18.69 -12.64 -13.09
C ARG A 294 -19.36 -12.84 -11.74
N GLY A 295 -20.57 -12.33 -11.56
CA GLY A 295 -21.40 -12.48 -10.34
C GLY A 295 -20.98 -11.65 -9.12
N ARG A 296 -19.73 -11.14 -9.08
CA ARG A 296 -19.16 -10.42 -7.94
C ARG A 296 -19.63 -8.97 -7.80
N HIS A 297 -19.84 -8.55 -6.56
CA HIS A 297 -20.22 -7.18 -6.16
C HIS A 297 -19.28 -6.66 -5.07
N TYR A 298 -18.94 -5.37 -5.10
CA TYR A 298 -17.99 -4.72 -4.19
C TYR A 298 -18.68 -3.61 -3.40
N LEU A 299 -18.45 -3.58 -2.09
CA LEU A 299 -19.13 -2.69 -1.14
C LEU A 299 -18.16 -2.01 -0.17
N ALA A 300 -18.58 -0.86 0.35
CA ALA A 300 -17.91 -0.11 1.40
C ALA A 300 -18.95 0.73 2.17
N ASP A 301 -18.59 1.25 3.34
CA ASP A 301 -19.52 2.06 4.15
C ASP A 301 -19.67 3.49 3.62
N TRP A 302 -18.62 4.05 3.00
CA TRP A 302 -18.66 5.35 2.30
C TRP A 302 -19.62 5.37 1.09
N MET A 303 -19.92 4.22 0.47
CA MET A 303 -20.91 4.10 -0.62
C MET A 303 -22.36 4.39 -0.18
N VAL A 304 -22.64 4.45 1.13
CA VAL A 304 -24.01 4.53 1.65
C VAL A 304 -24.67 5.85 1.23
N GLY A 305 -25.68 5.73 0.36
CA GLY A 305 -26.38 6.88 -0.22
C GLY A 305 -25.59 7.59 -1.32
N LEU A 306 -24.72 6.86 -2.04
CA LEU A 306 -24.15 7.23 -3.34
C LEU A 306 -24.70 6.33 -4.48
N VAL A 307 -25.84 5.66 -4.24
CA VAL A 307 -26.48 4.82 -5.26
C VAL A 307 -26.93 5.68 -6.44
N GLY A 308 -26.53 5.30 -7.65
CA GLY A 308 -26.72 6.09 -8.86
C GLY A 308 -25.48 6.88 -9.30
N THR A 309 -24.48 7.10 -8.43
CA THR A 309 -23.22 7.77 -8.81
C THR A 309 -22.49 6.98 -9.88
N GLY A 310 -22.07 7.67 -10.95
CA GLY A 310 -21.23 7.14 -12.01
C GLY A 310 -19.79 7.02 -11.54
N VAL A 311 -19.23 5.82 -11.59
CA VAL A 311 -17.88 5.53 -11.10
C VAL A 311 -17.04 4.79 -12.13
N ARG A 312 -15.73 4.98 -12.09
CA ARG A 312 -14.75 4.08 -12.71
C ARG A 312 -14.15 3.21 -11.62
N ILE A 313 -13.65 2.05 -12.01
CA ILE A 313 -12.96 1.16 -11.07
C ILE A 313 -11.54 0.88 -11.54
N ARG A 314 -10.69 0.63 -10.57
CA ARG A 314 -9.34 0.14 -10.76
C ARG A 314 -9.17 -1.08 -9.87
N TYR A 315 -8.68 -2.18 -10.42
CA TYR A 315 -8.62 -3.46 -9.72
C TYR A 315 -7.26 -4.11 -9.91
N MET A 316 -6.84 -4.89 -8.91
CA MET A 316 -5.61 -5.65 -8.97
C MET A 316 -5.87 -7.00 -9.65
N PRO A 317 -5.17 -7.34 -10.75
CA PRO A 317 -5.30 -8.65 -11.40
C PRO A 317 -5.04 -9.78 -10.42
N HIS A 318 -5.83 -10.85 -10.51
CA HIS A 318 -5.85 -12.02 -9.61
C HIS A 318 -6.22 -11.75 -8.13
N HIS A 319 -5.92 -10.58 -7.57
CA HIS A 319 -6.34 -10.18 -6.22
C HIS A 319 -7.79 -9.69 -6.19
N THR A 320 -8.73 -10.63 -6.17
CA THR A 320 -10.18 -10.34 -6.30
C THR A 320 -10.87 -9.82 -5.03
N GLY A 321 -10.17 -9.70 -3.90
CA GLY A 321 -10.77 -9.30 -2.62
C GLY A 321 -11.22 -7.84 -2.54
N GLU A 322 -10.59 -6.94 -3.30
CA GLU A 322 -10.83 -5.49 -3.26
C GLU A 322 -10.79 -4.85 -4.65
N ILE A 323 -11.40 -3.67 -4.78
CA ILE A 323 -11.24 -2.73 -5.89
C ILE A 323 -11.14 -1.31 -5.34
N GLU A 324 -10.53 -0.41 -6.10
CA GLU A 324 -10.54 1.02 -5.82
C GLU A 324 -11.53 1.73 -6.74
N VAL A 325 -12.30 2.65 -6.17
CA VAL A 325 -13.40 3.31 -6.86
C VAL A 325 -13.11 4.79 -7.02
N PHE A 326 -13.35 5.30 -8.22
CA PHE A 326 -13.10 6.67 -8.62
C PHE A 326 -14.38 7.28 -9.19
N ASP A 327 -14.60 8.57 -8.96
CA ASP A 327 -15.65 9.31 -9.64
C ASP A 327 -15.39 9.33 -11.16
N ALA A 328 -16.42 9.06 -11.97
CA ALA A 328 -16.23 8.82 -13.39
C ALA A 328 -15.99 10.07 -14.24
N ASP A 329 -16.22 11.26 -13.69
CA ASP A 329 -16.16 12.55 -14.40
C ASP A 329 -14.98 13.40 -13.95
N THR A 330 -14.77 13.51 -12.64
CA THR A 330 -13.63 14.24 -12.04
C THR A 330 -12.36 13.38 -11.94
N GLY A 331 -12.49 12.05 -11.93
CA GLY A 331 -11.38 11.14 -11.68
C GLY A 331 -10.89 11.13 -10.22
N ALA A 332 -11.60 11.77 -9.29
CA ALA A 332 -11.26 11.77 -7.87
C ALA A 332 -11.40 10.35 -7.28
N HIS A 333 -10.47 9.98 -6.40
CA HIS A 333 -10.56 8.73 -5.63
C HIS A 333 -11.66 8.84 -4.58
N LEU A 334 -12.55 7.84 -4.52
CA LEU A 334 -13.67 7.78 -3.56
C LEU A 334 -13.39 6.79 -2.41
N GLY A 335 -12.51 5.82 -2.63
CA GLY A 335 -12.05 4.87 -1.63
C GLY A 335 -12.10 3.40 -2.08
N THR A 336 -11.53 2.55 -1.25
CA THR A 336 -11.49 1.08 -1.41
C THR A 336 -12.87 0.48 -1.21
N ALA A 337 -13.17 -0.59 -1.94
CA ALA A 337 -14.38 -1.38 -1.79
C ALA A 337 -14.06 -2.88 -1.85
N ILE A 338 -14.58 -3.65 -0.90
CA ILE A 338 -14.28 -5.07 -0.73
C ILE A 338 -15.36 -5.96 -1.32
N LEU A 339 -14.98 -7.18 -1.71
CA LEU A 339 -15.88 -8.19 -2.26
C LEU A 339 -16.95 -8.58 -1.24
N ALA A 340 -18.22 -8.38 -1.57
CA ALA A 340 -19.35 -8.56 -0.67
C ALA A 340 -19.44 -9.96 -0.04
N ASP A 341 -19.09 -10.99 -0.82
CA ASP A 341 -19.14 -12.39 -0.37
C ASP A 341 -18.03 -12.70 0.66
N ALA A 342 -16.87 -12.07 0.51
CA ALA A 342 -15.71 -12.20 1.40
C ALA A 342 -15.69 -11.17 2.55
N ALA A 343 -16.54 -10.14 2.51
CA ALA A 343 -16.59 -9.09 3.53
C ALA A 343 -16.82 -9.65 4.93
N SER A 344 -16.02 -9.22 5.91
CA SER A 344 -16.05 -9.75 7.28
C SER A 344 -17.33 -9.37 8.04
N ALA A 345 -17.52 -9.96 9.23
CA ALA A 345 -18.59 -9.53 10.14
C ALA A 345 -18.43 -8.05 10.55
N GLU A 346 -17.19 -7.57 10.71
CA GLU A 346 -16.92 -6.17 11.03
C GLU A 346 -17.26 -5.25 9.87
N ASP A 347 -16.89 -5.59 8.63
CA ASP A 347 -17.23 -4.80 7.44
C ASP A 347 -18.73 -4.66 7.24
N ARG A 348 -19.46 -5.77 7.40
CA ARG A 348 -20.92 -5.79 7.35
C ARG A 348 -21.50 -4.88 8.44
N ALA A 349 -20.90 -4.88 9.64
CA ALA A 349 -21.27 -3.94 10.70
C ALA A 349 -20.93 -2.47 10.35
N ARG A 350 -19.77 -2.17 9.78
CA ARG A 350 -19.37 -0.81 9.33
C ARG A 350 -20.40 -0.24 8.33
N VAL A 351 -20.81 -1.02 7.33
CA VAL A 351 -21.85 -0.63 6.36
C VAL A 351 -23.22 -0.40 7.02
N LEU A 352 -23.64 -1.27 7.94
CA LEU A 352 -24.91 -1.10 8.68
C LEU A 352 -24.87 0.13 9.60
N GLN A 353 -23.75 0.39 10.27
CA GLN A 353 -23.54 1.58 11.07
C GLN A 353 -23.57 2.86 10.21
N ALA A 354 -22.95 2.86 9.03
CA ALA A 354 -23.04 4.00 8.10
C ALA A 354 -24.47 4.29 7.65
N ARG A 355 -25.28 3.25 7.35
CA ARG A 355 -26.72 3.39 7.09
C ARG A 355 -27.45 4.01 8.28
N ALA A 356 -27.19 3.53 9.50
CA ALA A 356 -27.78 4.06 10.73
C ALA A 356 -27.27 5.47 11.11
N ARG A 357 -26.06 5.87 10.70
CA ARG A 357 -25.53 7.25 10.83
C ARG A 357 -26.27 8.18 9.86
N LYS A 358 -26.27 7.89 8.56
CA LYS A 358 -26.90 8.74 7.52
C LYS A 358 -28.41 8.87 7.70
N ALA A 359 -29.10 7.80 8.13
CA ALA A 359 -30.52 7.83 8.48
C ALA A 359 -30.83 8.49 9.83
N ARG A 360 -29.84 8.79 10.69
CA ARG A 360 -30.02 9.65 11.88
C ARG A 360 -29.75 11.12 11.55
N ALA A 361 -28.71 11.41 10.78
CA ALA A 361 -28.43 12.76 10.26
C ALA A 361 -29.66 13.33 9.54
N LEU A 362 -30.16 12.66 8.49
CA LEU A 362 -31.33 13.11 7.73
C LEU A 362 -32.58 13.38 8.61
N ARG A 363 -32.80 12.60 9.68
CA ARG A 363 -33.90 12.85 10.62
C ARG A 363 -33.64 14.06 11.52
N SER A 364 -32.40 14.31 11.90
CA SER A 364 -31.99 15.52 12.62
C SER A 364 -32.13 16.76 11.74
N ASP A 365 -31.71 16.67 10.48
CA ASP A 365 -31.74 17.75 9.50
C ASP A 365 -33.19 18.14 9.14
N LEU A 366 -34.05 17.14 8.88
CA LEU A 366 -35.49 17.36 8.67
C LEU A 366 -36.17 17.93 9.92
N ALA A 367 -35.81 17.46 11.12
CA ALA A 367 -36.34 18.04 12.36
C ALA A 367 -35.81 19.46 12.63
N ALA A 368 -34.62 19.81 12.15
CA ALA A 368 -34.09 21.17 12.21
C ALA A 368 -34.85 22.10 11.25
N ALA A 369 -35.00 21.68 9.99
CA ALA A 369 -35.80 22.40 8.99
C ALA A 369 -37.27 22.55 9.41
N GLU A 370 -37.87 21.55 10.07
CA GLU A 370 -39.20 21.69 10.65
C GLU A 370 -39.23 22.66 11.84
N ARG A 371 -38.25 22.66 12.74
CA ARG A 371 -38.18 23.65 13.83
C ARG A 371 -38.06 25.08 13.27
N GLU A 372 -37.21 25.27 12.27
CA GLU A 372 -37.02 26.56 11.59
C GLU A 372 -38.30 27.01 10.85
N ARG A 373 -38.98 26.10 10.14
CA ARG A 373 -40.27 26.38 9.49
C ARG A 373 -41.42 26.61 10.48
N ARG A 374 -41.32 26.08 11.70
CA ARG A 374 -42.28 26.30 12.80
C ARG A 374 -42.00 27.58 13.59
N VAL A 375 -40.94 28.34 13.28
CA VAL A 375 -40.76 29.70 13.80
C VAL A 375 -41.94 30.54 13.34
N ARG A 376 -42.77 30.97 14.30
CA ARG A 376 -43.88 31.88 14.05
C ARG A 376 -43.31 33.30 13.97
N TYR A 377 -43.85 34.10 13.06
CA TYR A 377 -43.56 35.53 12.96
C TYR A 377 -44.83 36.31 13.31
N ALA A 378 -44.66 37.51 13.84
CA ALA A 378 -45.79 38.38 14.17
C ALA A 378 -46.55 38.76 12.88
N ALA A 379 -47.88 38.78 12.95
CA ALA A 379 -48.71 39.24 11.86
C ALA A 379 -48.73 40.78 11.86
N SER A 380 -47.86 41.40 11.07
CA SER A 380 -47.84 42.86 10.91
C SER A 380 -48.87 43.34 9.89
N THR A 381 -49.40 44.53 10.14
CA THR A 381 -50.29 45.29 9.24
C THR A 381 -49.59 46.51 8.62
N VAL A 382 -48.29 46.68 8.83
CA VAL A 382 -47.46 47.78 8.33
C VAL A 382 -46.14 47.29 7.69
N PRO A 383 -45.45 48.09 6.87
CA PRO A 383 -44.22 47.64 6.17
C PRO A 383 -43.00 47.67 7.11
N GLU A 384 -42.83 46.64 7.94
CA GLU A 384 -41.74 46.52 8.92
C GLU A 384 -41.00 45.16 8.84
N PRO A 385 -39.79 45.03 9.42
CA PRO A 385 -39.04 43.77 9.43
C PRO A 385 -39.78 42.66 10.21
N ALA A 386 -39.81 41.44 9.67
CA ALA A 386 -40.55 40.33 10.25
C ALA A 386 -40.03 39.92 11.65
N GLN A 387 -40.74 40.33 12.70
CA GLN A 387 -40.42 39.98 14.08
C GLN A 387 -40.78 38.52 14.38
N ARG A 388 -39.86 37.78 15.03
CA ARG A 388 -40.14 36.41 15.52
C ARG A 388 -41.04 36.46 16.75
N LEU A 389 -41.99 35.53 16.82
CA LEU A 389 -42.74 35.22 18.03
C LEU A 389 -42.02 34.07 18.74
N ASP A 390 -41.40 34.38 19.88
CA ASP A 390 -40.89 33.34 20.78
C ASP A 390 -42.05 32.50 21.33
N ALA A 391 -41.78 31.21 21.56
CA ALA A 391 -42.80 30.24 21.89
C ALA A 391 -43.21 30.33 23.37
N MET A 392 -44.13 31.27 23.66
CA MET A 392 -44.78 31.44 24.97
C MET A 392 -45.18 30.09 25.58
N THR A 393 -44.68 29.82 26.79
CA THR A 393 -44.95 28.56 27.48
C THR A 393 -46.40 28.47 27.94
N THR A 394 -46.88 27.26 28.24
CA THR A 394 -48.21 27.05 28.81
C THR A 394 -48.39 27.71 30.19
N ALA A 395 -47.29 27.90 30.94
CA ALA A 395 -47.31 28.64 32.21
C ALA A 395 -47.48 30.15 32.00
N GLU A 396 -46.75 30.74 31.05
CA GLU A 396 -46.89 32.17 30.70
C GLU A 396 -48.27 32.45 30.07
N ALA A 397 -48.79 31.55 29.23
CA ALA A 397 -50.15 31.66 28.69
C ALA A 397 -51.21 31.62 29.79
N ALA A 398 -51.07 30.76 30.80
CA ALA A 398 -51.96 30.73 31.96
C ALA A 398 -51.83 32.01 32.81
N ALA A 399 -50.61 32.53 32.99
CA ALA A 399 -50.37 33.75 33.76
C ALA A 399 -50.94 35.01 33.10
N VAL A 400 -50.83 35.14 31.77
CA VAL A 400 -51.44 36.25 31.01
C VAL A 400 -52.97 36.21 31.10
N LEU A 401 -53.58 35.03 30.92
CA LEU A 401 -55.03 34.86 31.05
C LEU A 401 -55.53 35.11 32.48
N ALA A 402 -54.75 34.75 33.50
CA ALA A 402 -55.06 35.08 34.89
C ALA A 402 -54.98 36.60 35.14
N ALA A 403 -53.96 37.28 34.60
CA ALA A 403 -53.82 38.73 34.74
C ALA A 403 -54.94 39.52 34.02
N GLU A 404 -55.41 39.07 32.86
CA GLU A 404 -56.62 39.64 32.24
C GLU A 404 -57.87 39.40 33.11
N HIS A 405 -58.02 38.21 33.68
CA HIS A 405 -59.15 37.89 34.56
C HIS A 405 -59.17 38.74 35.84
N ASP A 406 -58.03 38.91 36.50
CA ASP A 406 -57.89 39.77 37.68
C ASP A 406 -58.12 41.26 37.34
N ALA A 407 -57.66 41.72 36.17
CA ALA A 407 -57.88 43.09 35.72
C ALA A 407 -59.37 43.38 35.42
N ASP A 408 -60.10 42.43 34.81
CA ASP A 408 -61.53 42.58 34.57
C ASP A 408 -62.32 42.45 35.89
N LEU A 409 -61.95 41.53 36.80
CA LEU A 409 -62.53 41.47 38.16
C LEU A 409 -62.35 42.79 38.93
N ALA A 410 -61.16 43.41 38.86
CA ALA A 410 -60.90 44.72 39.46
C ALA A 410 -61.71 45.86 38.80
N ARG A 411 -62.03 45.73 37.51
CA ARG A 411 -62.87 46.68 36.75
C ARG A 411 -64.37 46.56 37.06
N TRP A 412 -64.84 45.35 37.35
CA TRP A 412 -66.23 45.10 37.77
C TRP A 412 -66.45 45.31 39.27
N ALA A 413 -65.41 45.18 40.09
CA ALA A 413 -65.43 45.58 41.49
C ALA A 413 -65.63 47.09 41.62
N ARG A 414 -66.70 47.51 42.31
CA ARG A 414 -66.94 48.91 42.68
C ARG A 414 -66.78 49.09 44.19
N PRO A 415 -65.55 49.22 44.73
CA PRO A 415 -65.33 49.38 46.16
C PRO A 415 -66.03 50.62 46.73
N ASP A 416 -66.15 51.68 45.93
CA ASP A 416 -66.73 52.97 46.33
C ASP A 416 -68.28 53.00 46.28
N LEU A 417 -68.95 51.89 45.96
CA LEU A 417 -70.42 51.84 45.85
C LEU A 417 -71.12 52.06 47.20
N ILE A 418 -70.42 51.81 48.31
CA ILE A 418 -70.88 52.06 49.68
C ILE A 418 -69.74 52.80 50.42
N PRO A 419 -69.86 54.12 50.67
CA PRO A 419 -68.82 54.85 51.40
C PRO A 419 -68.82 54.43 52.88
N PHE A 420 -67.76 53.75 53.31
CA PHE A 420 -67.58 53.38 54.71
C PHE A 420 -67.27 54.61 55.57
N GLY A 421 -68.00 54.76 56.68
CA GLY A 421 -67.70 55.78 57.69
C GLY A 421 -66.37 55.52 58.41
N PRO A 422 -65.79 56.53 59.09
CA PRO A 422 -64.55 56.36 59.84
C PRO A 422 -64.70 55.27 60.92
N PRO A 423 -63.66 54.45 61.15
CA PRO A 423 -63.73 53.36 62.12
C PRO A 423 -63.94 53.88 63.56
N PRO A 424 -64.62 53.12 64.43
CA PRO A 424 -64.86 53.53 65.82
C PRO A 424 -63.58 53.86 66.59
N ALA A 425 -63.60 54.93 67.39
CA ALA A 425 -62.42 55.48 68.08
C ALA A 425 -61.75 54.54 69.12
N ASN A 426 -62.37 53.39 69.43
CA ASN A 426 -61.79 52.34 70.28
C ASN A 426 -61.06 51.24 69.49
N TRP A 427 -61.03 51.29 68.16
CA TRP A 427 -60.30 50.31 67.34
C TRP A 427 -58.81 50.66 67.28
N ARG A 428 -57.93 49.67 67.50
CA ARG A 428 -56.52 49.78 67.13
C ARG A 428 -56.40 49.70 65.61
N LEU A 429 -56.06 50.81 64.97
CA LEU A 429 -55.70 50.82 63.56
C LEU A 429 -54.41 50.00 63.30
N PRO A 430 -54.25 49.39 62.11
CA PRO A 430 -53.00 48.76 61.72
C PRO A 430 -51.82 49.73 61.78
N VAL A 431 -50.64 49.23 62.17
CA VAL A 431 -49.41 50.02 62.19
C VAL A 431 -48.88 50.13 60.76
N ASP A 432 -48.69 51.36 60.27
CA ASP A 432 -48.04 51.67 59.00
C ASP A 432 -46.55 51.24 59.03
N PRO A 433 -46.13 50.24 58.23
CA PRO A 433 -44.76 49.74 58.26
C PRO A 433 -43.73 50.78 57.81
N ASN A 434 -44.13 51.76 56.98
CA ASN A 434 -43.21 52.73 56.38
C ASN A 434 -42.77 53.84 57.35
N LYS A 435 -43.41 53.95 58.53
CA LYS A 435 -43.14 55.03 59.50
C LYS A 435 -41.97 54.79 60.47
N GLN A 436 -41.36 53.61 60.50
CA GLN A 436 -40.25 53.30 61.43
C GLN A 436 -38.85 53.34 60.80
N ALA A 437 -38.73 53.60 59.50
CA ALA A 437 -37.48 53.45 58.75
C ALA A 437 -36.62 54.74 58.60
N ARG A 438 -36.35 55.45 59.71
CA ARG A 438 -35.34 56.53 59.76
C ARG A 438 -34.61 56.60 61.11
N PRO A 439 -33.33 56.19 61.19
CA PRO A 439 -32.47 56.48 62.33
C PRO A 439 -31.63 57.75 62.08
N ASP A 440 -31.58 58.64 63.07
CA ASP A 440 -30.54 59.68 63.13
C ASP A 440 -29.15 59.05 63.41
N ARG A 441 -28.08 59.74 63.01
CA ARG A 441 -26.70 59.41 63.38
C ARG A 441 -25.96 60.65 63.86
N ASN A 442 -25.33 60.50 65.02
CA ASN A 442 -24.73 61.58 65.81
C ASN A 442 -23.55 62.29 65.15
N GLU A 443 -23.39 63.56 65.54
CA GLU A 443 -22.10 64.25 65.76
C GLU A 443 -21.86 64.28 67.29
N ASP A 444 -20.66 64.18 67.87
CA ASP A 444 -19.35 63.71 67.38
C ASP A 444 -18.61 63.10 68.63
N HIS A 445 -17.34 63.25 69.07
CA HIS A 445 -16.11 63.97 68.71
C HIS A 445 -14.91 63.10 69.15
N ARG A 446 -13.88 62.93 68.29
CA ARG A 446 -12.46 62.98 68.73
C ARG A 446 -11.44 63.08 67.59
#